data_AF-A0A1T4KUS6-F1
#
_entry.id   AF-A0A1T4KUS6-F1
#
_cell.length_a   1.000
_cell.length_b   1.000
_cell.length_c   1.000
_cell.angle_alpha   90.00
_cell.angle_beta   90.00
_cell.angle_gamma   90.00
#
_symmetry.space_group_name_H-M   'P 1'
#
loop_
_entity.id
_entity.type
_entity.pdbx_description
1 polymer ?
#
loop_
_entity_poly.entity_id
_entity_poly.type
_entity_poly.pdbx_seq_one_letter_code
_entity_poly.pdbx_strand_id
1 'polypeptide(L)'
;MPHTIAVVSDDIDMLAKQIVDITRPHEVKVTERIYLVETKNKDFKTACKLAKKSENRRKAQELFAKVYADEGIYQAGYNSAVLLFLNRDFEKAMEEMQAIEEKFHTKEAQKALKRIQEEIEYQQKPVQETSLDSMYLRF
;
A
#
# COMPACT_ATOMS: atom_id res chain seq x y z
N MET A 1 10.29 39.36 -40.43
CA MET A 1 9.19 38.39 -40.26
C MET A 1 9.40 37.73 -38.91
N PRO A 2 8.58 37.97 -37.87
CA PRO A 2 8.73 37.25 -36.61
C PRO A 2 8.22 35.81 -36.81
N HIS A 3 9.04 34.83 -36.46
CA HIS A 3 8.63 33.43 -36.46
C HIS A 3 7.77 33.17 -35.24
N THR A 4 6.49 32.85 -35.46
CA THR A 4 5.61 32.33 -34.42
C THR A 4 6.21 31.03 -33.90
N ILE A 5 6.63 31.03 -32.64
CA ILE A 5 7.04 29.82 -31.92
C ILE A 5 5.76 29.00 -31.69
N ALA A 6 5.39 28.20 -32.68
CA ALA A 6 4.42 27.11 -32.54
C ALA A 6 5.17 25.88 -32.02
N VAL A 7 5.81 26.05 -30.87
CA VAL A 7 6.33 24.95 -30.08
C VAL A 7 5.78 25.21 -28.70
N VAL A 8 5.46 24.15 -27.97
CA VAL A 8 5.05 24.20 -26.58
C VAL A 8 3.53 24.41 -26.32
N SER A 9 2.64 23.65 -26.97
CA SER A 9 1.34 23.31 -26.35
C SER A 9 1.32 21.84 -25.93
N ASP A 10 1.66 20.95 -26.86
CA ASP A 10 1.53 19.50 -26.66
C ASP A 10 2.50 18.98 -25.60
N ASP A 11 3.71 19.55 -25.52
CA ASP A 11 4.70 19.21 -24.50
C ASP A 11 4.30 19.74 -23.11
N ILE A 12 3.65 20.92 -23.04
CA ILE A 12 3.10 21.45 -21.79
C ILE A 12 1.93 20.60 -21.32
N ASP A 13 1.06 20.17 -22.22
CA ASP A 13 -0.07 19.30 -21.88
C ASP A 13 0.40 17.92 -21.42
N MET A 14 1.45 17.38 -22.04
CA MET A 14 2.06 16.12 -21.63
C MET A 14 2.74 16.24 -20.26
N LEU A 15 3.49 17.30 -20.01
CA LEU A 15 4.11 17.58 -18.71
C LEU A 15 3.06 17.84 -17.63
N ALA A 16 2.01 18.61 -17.93
CA ALA A 16 0.90 18.85 -17.02
C ALA A 16 0.18 17.55 -16.68
N LYS A 17 -0.03 16.66 -17.66
CA LYS A 17 -0.60 15.34 -17.45
C LYS A 17 0.30 14.45 -16.57
N GLN A 18 1.61 14.46 -16.79
CA GLN A 18 2.57 13.75 -15.94
C GLN A 18 2.60 14.29 -14.51
N ILE A 19 2.61 15.62 -14.33
CA ILE A 19 2.52 16.26 -13.01
C ILE A 19 1.21 15.88 -12.33
N VAL A 20 0.08 15.90 -13.04
CA VAL A 20 -1.22 15.46 -12.51
C VAL A 20 -1.19 13.98 -12.13
N ASP A 21 -0.56 13.11 -12.91
CA ASP A 21 -0.47 11.68 -12.60
C ASP A 21 0.48 11.39 -11.41
N ILE A 22 1.51 12.22 -11.20
CA ILE A 22 2.43 12.13 -10.05
C ILE A 22 1.81 12.74 -8.77
N THR A 23 1.08 13.84 -8.90
CA THR A 23 0.49 14.57 -7.76
C THR A 23 -0.90 14.10 -7.39
N ARG A 24 -1.56 13.32 -8.24
CA ARG A 24 -2.81 12.65 -7.88
C ARG A 24 -2.50 11.74 -6.69
N PRO A 25 -3.18 11.92 -5.55
CA PRO A 25 -3.09 10.93 -4.48
C PRO A 25 -3.44 9.59 -5.12
N HIS A 26 -2.54 8.60 -5.03
CA HIS A 26 -2.87 7.23 -5.35
C HIS A 26 -3.92 6.77 -4.34
N GLU A 27 -5.17 7.13 -4.59
CA GLU A 27 -6.33 6.63 -3.88
C GLU A 27 -6.53 5.20 -4.35
N VAL A 28 -5.66 4.31 -3.89
CA VAL A 28 -6.02 2.90 -3.86
C VAL A 28 -7.26 2.85 -2.99
N LYS A 29 -8.43 2.62 -3.60
CA LYS A 29 -9.60 2.16 -2.87
C LYS A 29 -9.27 0.76 -2.36
N VAL A 30 -8.54 0.73 -1.25
CA VAL A 30 -8.11 -0.49 -0.58
C VAL A 30 -9.34 -1.05 0.12
N THR A 31 -10.08 -1.90 -0.58
CA THR A 31 -11.07 -2.78 0.05
C THR A 31 -10.32 -3.99 0.63
N GLU A 32 -9.51 -3.78 1.67
CA GLU A 32 -8.90 -4.90 2.39
C GLU A 32 -9.97 -5.61 3.24
N ARG A 33 -10.00 -6.94 3.15
CA ARG A 33 -10.91 -7.77 3.94
C ARG A 33 -10.27 -8.06 5.28
N ILE A 34 -10.88 -7.56 6.36
CA ILE A 34 -10.62 -8.04 7.72
C ILE A 34 -11.51 -9.27 7.95
N TYR A 35 -10.92 -10.40 8.32
CA TYR A 35 -11.66 -11.60 8.67
C TYR A 35 -12.34 -11.45 10.03
N LEU A 36 -13.65 -11.73 10.05
CA LEU A 36 -14.43 -11.86 11.27
C LEU A 36 -14.69 -13.36 11.49
N VAL A 37 -13.92 -13.98 12.37
CA VAL A 37 -14.13 -15.38 12.76
C VAL A 37 -14.81 -15.48 14.11
N GLU A 38 -15.68 -16.48 14.25
CA GLU A 38 -16.28 -16.81 15.53
C GLU A 38 -15.23 -17.50 16.42
N THR A 39 -14.81 -16.79 17.47
CA THR A 39 -13.80 -17.27 18.43
C THR A 39 -14.25 -17.00 19.85
N LYS A 40 -13.67 -17.69 20.84
CA LYS A 40 -13.85 -17.36 22.26
C LYS A 40 -12.80 -16.35 22.76
N ASN A 41 -11.75 -16.11 21.98
CA ASN A 41 -10.69 -15.16 22.33
C ASN A 41 -11.25 -13.73 22.41
N LYS A 42 -11.14 -13.11 23.59
CA LYS A 42 -11.66 -11.76 23.86
C LYS A 42 -10.84 -10.67 23.15
N ASP A 43 -9.53 -10.86 23.05
CA ASP A 43 -8.61 -9.92 22.39
C ASP A 43 -8.92 -9.88 20.89
N PHE A 44 -9.14 -11.04 20.25
CA PHE A 44 -9.54 -11.12 18.84
C PHE A 44 -10.87 -10.39 18.59
N LYS A 45 -11.90 -10.65 19.41
CA LYS A 45 -13.19 -9.95 19.28
C LYS A 45 -13.05 -8.44 19.46
N THR A 46 -12.19 -8.03 20.39
CA THR A 46 -11.91 -6.62 20.66
C THR A 46 -11.19 -5.97 19.49
N ALA A 47 -10.19 -6.66 18.93
CA ALA A 47 -9.48 -6.23 17.72
C ALA A 47 -10.43 -6.04 16.53
N CYS A 48 -11.34 -6.99 16.28
CA CYS A 48 -12.37 -6.86 15.24
C CYS A 48 -13.28 -5.64 15.44
N LYS A 49 -13.67 -5.31 16.68
CA LYS A 49 -14.49 -4.13 16.97
C LYS A 49 -13.71 -2.84 16.72
N LEU A 50 -12.45 -2.79 17.14
CA LEU A 50 -11.57 -1.64 16.97
C LEU A 50 -11.22 -1.38 15.50
N ALA A 51 -10.96 -2.44 14.71
CA ALA A 51 -10.58 -2.35 13.31
C ALA A 51 -11.62 -1.66 12.41
N LYS A 52 -12.89 -1.57 12.86
CA LYS A 52 -13.96 -0.85 12.14
C LYS A 52 -13.74 0.67 12.06
N LYS A 53 -12.85 1.20 12.90
CA LYS A 53 -12.60 2.63 13.08
C LYS A 53 -11.14 2.93 12.73
N SER A 54 -10.89 3.86 11.81
CA SER A 54 -9.54 4.15 11.31
C SER A 54 -8.60 4.61 12.41
N GLU A 55 -9.10 5.40 13.37
CA GLU A 55 -8.35 5.93 14.51
C GLU A 55 -7.86 4.83 15.48
N ASN A 56 -8.45 3.63 15.42
CA ASN A 56 -8.13 2.51 16.29
C ASN A 56 -7.32 1.41 15.59
N ARG A 57 -6.94 1.58 14.32
CA ARG A 57 -6.25 0.54 13.53
C ARG A 57 -4.97 0.04 14.19
N ARG A 58 -4.15 0.93 14.75
CA ARG A 58 -2.90 0.54 15.42
C ARG A 58 -3.16 -0.36 16.65
N LYS A 59 -4.11 0.04 17.50
CA LYS A 59 -4.52 -0.77 18.66
C LYS A 59 -5.13 -2.11 18.25
N ALA A 60 -5.93 -2.12 17.18
CA ALA A 60 -6.49 -3.36 16.64
C ALA A 60 -5.39 -4.28 16.10
N GLN A 61 -4.40 -3.73 15.41
CA GLN A 61 -3.25 -4.46 14.88
C GLN A 61 -2.45 -5.12 15.99
N GLU A 62 -2.09 -4.38 17.04
CA GLU A 62 -1.36 -4.91 18.20
C GLU A 62 -2.08 -6.10 18.86
N LEU A 63 -3.41 -6.02 19.00
CA LEU A 63 -4.20 -7.11 19.56
C LEU A 63 -4.24 -8.33 18.62
N PHE A 64 -4.36 -8.12 17.31
CA PHE A 64 -4.30 -9.23 16.35
C PHE A 64 -2.92 -9.89 16.31
N ALA A 65 -1.84 -9.11 16.34
CA ALA A 65 -0.47 -9.61 16.40
C ALA A 65 -0.25 -10.44 17.66
N LYS A 66 -0.72 -9.96 18.82
CA LYS A 66 -0.66 -10.71 20.08
C LYS A 66 -1.41 -12.03 20.00
N VAL A 67 -2.65 -12.03 19.50
CA VAL A 67 -3.43 -13.28 19.34
C VAL A 67 -2.74 -14.25 18.38
N TYR A 68 -2.11 -13.75 17.33
CA TYR A 68 -1.35 -14.59 16.41
C TYR A 68 -0.11 -15.20 17.07
N ALA A 69 0.62 -14.43 17.86
CA ALA A 69 1.77 -14.91 18.60
C ALA A 69 1.38 -15.98 19.65
N ASP A 70 0.28 -15.76 20.36
CA ASP A 70 -0.18 -16.63 21.44
C ASP A 70 -0.83 -17.93 20.92
N GLU A 71 -1.65 -17.84 19.88
CA GLU A 71 -2.51 -18.96 19.43
C GLU A 71 -2.22 -19.43 18.00
N GLY A 72 -1.39 -18.72 17.25
CA GLY A 72 -1.07 -19.09 15.86
C GLY A 72 -2.25 -19.00 14.88
N ILE A 73 -3.32 -18.27 15.23
CA ILE A 73 -4.54 -18.18 14.41
C ILE A 73 -4.23 -17.40 13.12
N TYR A 74 -4.34 -18.08 11.96
CA TYR A 74 -4.12 -17.50 10.63
C TYR A 74 -4.82 -16.14 10.45
N GLN A 75 -6.12 -16.06 10.76
CA GLN A 75 -6.92 -14.86 10.58
C GLN A 75 -6.42 -13.69 11.43
N ALA A 76 -5.83 -13.96 12.59
CA ALA A 76 -5.25 -12.92 13.43
C ALA A 76 -3.98 -12.34 12.79
N GLY A 77 -3.07 -13.22 12.34
CA GLY A 77 -1.87 -12.78 11.61
C GLY A 77 -2.23 -12.00 10.35
N TYR A 78 -3.13 -12.55 9.53
CA TYR A 78 -3.56 -11.91 8.29
C TYR A 78 -4.15 -10.51 8.55
N ASN A 79 -5.05 -10.40 9.54
CA ASN A 79 -5.65 -9.12 9.90
C ASN A 79 -4.62 -8.11 10.45
N SER A 80 -3.61 -8.58 11.18
CA SER A 80 -2.48 -7.75 11.64
C SER A 80 -1.74 -7.13 10.47
N ALA A 81 -1.25 -7.96 9.55
CA ALA A 81 -0.48 -7.54 8.39
C ALA A 81 -1.28 -6.60 7.47
N VAL A 82 -2.58 -6.87 7.28
CA VAL A 82 -3.50 -5.97 6.57
C VAL A 82 -3.59 -4.60 7.25
N LEU A 83 -3.66 -4.55 8.58
CA LEU A 83 -3.74 -3.28 9.30
C LEU A 83 -2.41 -2.51 9.26
N LEU A 84 -1.26 -3.20 9.25
CA LEU A 84 0.03 -2.57 8.98
C LEU A 84 0.05 -1.91 7.60
N PHE A 85 -0.39 -2.64 6.57
CA PHE A 85 -0.52 -2.12 5.22
C PHE A 85 -1.42 -0.89 5.16
N LEU A 86 -2.60 -0.94 5.80
CA LEU A 86 -3.55 0.18 5.88
C LEU A 86 -3.02 1.37 6.69
N ASN A 87 -2.02 1.17 7.54
CA ASN A 87 -1.32 2.21 8.30
C ASN A 87 -0.05 2.69 7.57
N ARG A 88 0.20 2.22 6.34
CA ARG A 88 1.39 2.52 5.53
C ARG A 88 2.71 2.04 6.13
N ASP A 89 2.67 1.07 7.04
CA ASP A 89 3.86 0.36 7.54
C ASP A 89 4.16 -0.82 6.60
N PHE A 90 4.54 -0.50 5.35
CA PHE A 90 4.61 -1.47 4.26
C PHE A 90 5.70 -2.52 4.46
N GLU A 91 6.84 -2.15 5.03
CA GLU A 91 7.95 -3.07 5.30
C GLU A 91 7.50 -4.17 6.28
N LYS A 92 6.91 -3.78 7.42
CA LYS A 92 6.41 -4.77 8.38
C LYS A 92 5.22 -5.54 7.86
N ALA A 93 4.33 -4.89 7.09
CA ALA A 93 3.22 -5.59 6.45
C ALA A 93 3.74 -6.70 5.52
N MET A 94 4.81 -6.43 4.77
CA MET A 94 5.45 -7.39 3.88
C MET A 94 6.07 -8.55 4.67
N GLU A 95 6.84 -8.24 5.72
CA GLU A 95 7.45 -9.24 6.60
C GLU A 95 6.39 -10.17 7.22
N GLU A 96 5.36 -9.60 7.85
CA GLU A 96 4.30 -10.40 8.48
C GLU A 96 3.52 -11.22 7.44
N MET A 97 3.14 -10.61 6.30
CA MET A 97 2.36 -11.32 5.28
C MET A 97 3.18 -12.41 4.59
N GLN A 98 4.49 -12.22 4.40
CA GLN A 98 5.37 -13.24 3.88
C GLN A 98 5.47 -14.42 4.85
N ALA A 99 5.70 -14.18 6.15
CA ALA A 99 5.73 -15.25 7.14
C ALA A 99 4.39 -16.02 7.22
N ILE A 100 3.26 -15.33 7.03
CA ILE A 100 1.93 -15.96 6.97
C ILE A 100 1.78 -16.81 5.69
N GLU A 101 2.21 -16.31 4.54
CA GLU A 101 2.17 -17.05 3.28
C GLU A 101 3.03 -18.31 3.36
N GLU A 102 4.25 -18.20 3.88
CA GLU A 102 5.18 -19.31 4.05
C GLU A 102 4.65 -20.38 5.02
N LYS A 103 3.86 -19.99 6.02
CA LYS A 103 3.33 -20.91 7.02
C LYS A 103 2.02 -21.58 6.59
N PHE A 104 1.14 -20.85 5.91
CA PHE A 104 -0.24 -21.31 5.63
C PHE A 104 -0.53 -21.54 4.15
N HIS A 105 0.30 -21.01 3.23
CA HIS A 105 0.20 -21.17 1.78
C HIS A 105 -1.20 -20.87 1.20
N THR A 106 -1.88 -19.85 1.73
CA THR A 106 -3.23 -19.48 1.28
C THR A 106 -3.17 -18.54 0.08
N LYS A 107 -4.16 -18.67 -0.82
CA LYS A 107 -4.28 -17.77 -1.99
C LYS A 107 -4.51 -16.33 -1.58
N GLU A 108 -5.14 -16.10 -0.44
CA GLU A 108 -5.41 -14.78 0.10
C GLU A 108 -4.14 -14.12 0.63
N ALA A 109 -3.29 -14.84 1.36
CA ALA A 109 -1.99 -14.31 1.78
C ALA A 109 -1.10 -13.99 0.57
N GLN A 110 -1.06 -14.86 -0.44
CA GLN A 110 -0.31 -14.62 -1.68
C GLN A 110 -0.78 -13.34 -2.41
N LYS A 111 -2.09 -13.15 -2.52
CA LYS A 111 -2.66 -11.95 -3.15
C LYS A 111 -2.33 -10.69 -2.36
N ALA A 112 -2.46 -10.74 -1.04
CA ALA A 112 -2.14 -9.61 -0.18
C ALA A 112 -0.65 -9.26 -0.24
N LEU A 113 0.23 -10.26 -0.22
CA LEU A 113 1.68 -10.09 -0.34
C LEU A 113 2.06 -9.44 -1.67
N LYS A 114 1.52 -9.93 -2.80
CA LYS A 114 1.75 -9.33 -4.12
C LYS A 114 1.33 -7.86 -4.16
N ARG A 115 0.20 -7.53 -3.53
CA ARG A 115 -0.28 -6.14 -3.46
C ARG A 115 0.64 -5.24 -2.64
N ILE A 116 1.13 -5.74 -1.49
CA ILE A 116 2.07 -5.01 -0.65
C ILE A 116 3.36 -4.73 -1.44
N GLN A 117 3.86 -5.73 -2.18
CA GLN A 117 5.03 -5.57 -3.06
C GLN A 117 4.80 -4.51 -4.14
N GLU A 118 3.67 -4.56 -4.86
CA GLU A 118 3.32 -3.56 -5.88
C GLU A 118 3.25 -2.13 -5.31
N GLU A 119 2.74 -1.97 -4.09
CA GLU A 119 2.70 -0.68 -3.42
C GLU A 119 4.11 -0.19 -3.04
N ILE A 120 4.97 -1.07 -2.50
CA ILE A 120 6.37 -0.73 -2.19
C ILE A 120 7.11 -0.32 -3.46
N GLU A 121 6.99 -1.07 -4.54
CA GLU A 121 7.59 -0.75 -5.84
C GLU A 121 7.09 0.60 -6.37
N TYR A 122 5.81 0.90 -6.21
CA TYR A 122 5.25 2.20 -6.60
C TYR A 122 5.85 3.35 -5.79
N GLN A 123 5.99 3.21 -4.46
CA GLN A 123 6.61 4.24 -3.60
C GLN A 123 8.10 4.44 -3.88
N GLN A 124 8.79 3.40 -4.37
CA GLN A 124 10.21 3.43 -4.69
C GLN A 124 10.52 3.88 -6.12
N LYS A 125 9.51 4.06 -6.99
CA LYS A 125 9.75 4.59 -8.33
C LYS A 125 10.36 5.99 -8.21
N PRO A 126 11.59 6.21 -8.71
CA PRO A 126 12.10 7.56 -8.80
C PRO A 126 11.13 8.36 -9.66
N VAL A 127 10.69 9.51 -9.15
CA VAL A 127 10.11 10.54 -10.00
C VAL A 127 11.13 10.73 -11.11
N GLN A 128 10.79 10.36 -12.35
CA GLN A 128 11.71 10.56 -13.47
C GLN A 128 12.00 12.06 -13.50
N GLU A 129 13.19 12.45 -13.02
CA GLU A 129 13.76 13.75 -13.34
C GLU A 129 13.83 13.76 -14.85
N THR A 130 12.84 14.42 -15.46
CA THR A 130 12.89 14.74 -16.88
C THR A 130 13.99 15.78 -16.98
N SER A 131 15.24 15.33 -17.13
CA SER A 131 16.40 16.21 -17.23
C SER A 131 16.21 17.05 -18.50
N LEU A 132 15.80 18.30 -18.32
CA LEU A 132 15.76 19.33 -19.35
C LEU A 132 17.14 19.56 -20.01
N ASP A 133 18.22 19.01 -19.44
CA ASP A 133 19.59 19.12 -19.93
C ASP A 133 19.86 18.39 -21.26
N SER A 134 19.03 17.42 -21.67
CA SER A 134 19.26 16.71 -22.94
C SER A 134 18.77 17.46 -24.18
N MET A 135 18.01 18.55 -24.02
CA MET A 135 17.39 19.28 -25.14
C MET A 135 18.19 20.51 -25.62
N TYR A 136 19.27 20.90 -24.94
CA TYR A 136 20.04 22.13 -25.26
C TYR A 136 21.48 21.90 -25.78
N LEU A 137 21.77 20.73 -26.36
CA LEU A 137 23.06 20.49 -27.03
C LEU A 137 22.89 20.13 -28.51
N ARG A 138 22.30 21.06 -29.27
CA ARG A 138 22.58 21.23 -30.71
C ARG A 138 22.55 22.73 -31.04
N PHE A 139 23.67 23.40 -30.82
CA PHE A 139 24.02 24.63 -31.54
C PHE A 139 24.87 24.25 -32.74
#